data_AF-A0AA39F3V4-F1
#
_entry.id   AF-A0AA39F3V4-F1
#
_cell.length_a   1.000
_cell.length_b   1.000
_cell.length_c   1.000
_cell.angle_alpha   90.00
_cell.angle_beta   90.00
_cell.angle_gamma   90.00
#
_symmetry.space_group_name_H-M   'P 1'
#
loop_
_entity.id
_entity.type
_entity.pdbx_description
1 polymer ?
#
loop_
_entity_poly.entity_id
_entity_poly.type
_entity_poly.pdbx_seq_one_letter_code
_entity_poly.pdbx_strand_id
1 'polypeptide(L)'
;MSISDNLTICPEFQIGPKCATFCDSNFNENCEGAIICDTYNCYCSQGYFTEYCDKQCLPGDFGYGCSQKCENCLNEDCNIYTGLCNSQCKKQTNSKYQLIPPYCRDAVESPELQYDQIDETTLRIYFPKIDHDNKFNITYEFEIQVNQVKWPKRKAEIGVDNDERPIYFTSFNNLKRGMKYNARISQRIKYNSNDKQEIIIDGDFSTPKFMCIWTERFVIELQDKNLTVKKIDDEVSN
;
A
#
# COMPACT_ATOMS: atom_id res chain seq x y z
N MET A 1 -20.81 -16.03 21.77
CA MET A 1 -19.92 -15.83 20.61
C MET A 1 -20.37 -16.80 19.54
N SER A 2 -21.05 -16.29 18.53
CA SER A 2 -21.50 -17.06 17.37
C SER A 2 -20.30 -17.32 16.44
N ILE A 3 -20.23 -18.53 15.89
CA ILE A 3 -19.19 -18.95 14.94
C ILE A 3 -19.35 -18.25 13.57
N SER A 4 -20.44 -17.48 13.37
CA SER A 4 -20.62 -16.55 12.23
C SER A 4 -19.46 -15.58 12.04
N ASP A 5 -18.75 -15.24 13.12
CA ASP A 5 -17.64 -14.28 13.09
C ASP A 5 -16.28 -14.97 12.93
N ASN A 6 -16.25 -16.31 12.76
CA ASN A 6 -15.00 -17.08 12.83
C ASN A 6 -14.94 -18.37 11.98
N LEU A 7 -15.77 -18.53 10.93
CA LEU A 7 -15.39 -19.43 9.83
C LEU A 7 -14.26 -18.76 9.05
N THR A 8 -13.03 -19.01 9.50
CA THR A 8 -11.83 -18.66 8.75
C THR A 8 -11.89 -19.38 7.41
N ILE A 9 -11.84 -18.62 6.31
CA ILE A 9 -11.78 -19.20 4.95
C ILE A 9 -10.57 -20.09 4.85
N CYS A 10 -10.78 -21.28 4.29
CA CYS A 10 -9.74 -22.27 4.11
C CYS A 10 -9.10 -22.17 2.72
N PRO A 11 -7.87 -22.68 2.55
CA PRO A 11 -7.34 -22.94 1.22
C PRO A 11 -8.32 -23.75 0.36
N GLU A 12 -8.15 -23.67 -0.96
CA GLU A 12 -8.99 -24.44 -1.88
C GLU A 12 -9.02 -25.91 -1.50
N PHE A 13 -10.23 -26.48 -1.59
CA PHE A 13 -10.49 -27.89 -1.32
C PHE A 13 -10.16 -28.38 0.11
N GLN A 14 -10.09 -27.45 1.06
CA GLN A 14 -9.99 -27.74 2.49
C GLN A 14 -11.16 -27.14 3.25
N ILE A 15 -11.65 -27.84 4.27
CA ILE A 15 -12.77 -27.41 5.11
C ILE A 15 -12.55 -27.82 6.57
N GLY A 16 -13.45 -27.33 7.44
CA GLY A 16 -13.49 -27.71 8.84
C GLY A 16 -12.48 -26.96 9.72
N PRO A 17 -12.35 -27.37 11.00
CA PRO A 17 -11.55 -26.65 11.97
C PRO A 17 -10.08 -26.62 11.54
N LYS A 18 -9.51 -25.42 11.50
CA LYS A 18 -8.12 -25.18 11.07
C LYS A 18 -7.81 -25.72 9.66
N CYS A 19 -8.83 -25.89 8.80
CA CYS A 19 -8.68 -26.36 7.43
C CYS A 19 -8.04 -27.76 7.32
N ALA A 20 -8.24 -28.60 8.33
CA ALA A 20 -7.57 -29.90 8.42
C ALA A 20 -8.24 -31.00 7.57
N THR A 21 -9.44 -30.77 7.01
CA THR A 21 -10.17 -31.79 6.25
C THR A 21 -10.08 -31.48 4.75
N PHE A 22 -9.54 -32.43 3.98
CA PHE A 22 -9.48 -32.35 2.52
C PHE A 22 -10.77 -32.91 1.91
N CYS A 23 -11.25 -32.28 0.85
CA CYS A 23 -12.50 -32.66 0.19
C CYS A 23 -12.46 -34.09 -0.38
N ASP A 24 -11.38 -34.43 -1.09
CA ASP A 24 -11.15 -35.72 -1.75
C ASP A 24 -11.27 -36.95 -0.84
N SER A 25 -11.08 -36.76 0.47
CA SER A 25 -10.97 -37.83 1.44
C SER A 25 -12.34 -38.32 1.93
N ASN A 26 -13.33 -37.42 1.99
CA ASN A 26 -14.64 -37.70 2.60
C ASN A 26 -15.83 -37.14 1.80
N PHE A 27 -15.57 -36.36 0.75
CA PHE A 27 -16.55 -35.67 -0.07
C PHE A 27 -16.18 -35.79 -1.56
N ASN A 28 -16.89 -35.08 -2.43
CA ASN A 28 -16.46 -34.87 -3.81
C ASN A 28 -15.12 -34.10 -3.84
N GLU A 29 -14.32 -34.27 -4.90
CA GLU A 29 -12.97 -33.68 -5.04
C GLU A 29 -12.92 -32.16 -4.76
N ASN A 30 -14.01 -31.45 -5.04
CA ASN A 30 -14.18 -30.00 -4.91
C ASN A 30 -15.05 -29.57 -3.70
N CYS A 31 -15.42 -30.50 -2.81
CA CYS A 31 -16.41 -30.31 -1.74
C CYS A 31 -17.84 -29.99 -2.22
N GLU A 32 -18.19 -30.22 -3.48
CA GLU A 32 -19.57 -30.08 -3.95
C GLU A 32 -20.50 -30.99 -3.14
N GLY A 33 -21.63 -30.43 -2.68
CA GLY A 33 -22.58 -31.10 -1.80
C GLY A 33 -22.21 -31.12 -0.31
N ALA A 34 -21.05 -30.59 0.08
CA ALA A 34 -20.62 -30.60 1.47
C ALA A 34 -21.35 -29.53 2.30
N ILE A 35 -21.96 -29.96 3.40
CA ILE A 35 -22.59 -29.09 4.40
C ILE A 35 -21.72 -29.07 5.65
N ILE A 36 -21.42 -27.88 6.15
CA ILE A 36 -20.60 -27.62 7.32
C ILE A 36 -21.48 -26.98 8.38
N CYS A 37 -21.61 -27.64 9.52
CA CYS A 37 -22.44 -27.17 10.62
C CYS A 37 -21.61 -26.73 11.82
N ASP A 38 -22.01 -25.63 12.43
CA ASP A 38 -21.62 -25.25 13.78
C ASP A 38 -22.76 -25.56 14.78
N THR A 39 -22.63 -25.09 16.03
CA THR A 39 -23.62 -25.35 17.09
C THR A 39 -24.99 -24.70 16.82
N TYR A 40 -25.05 -23.71 15.93
CA TYR A 40 -26.22 -22.85 15.70
C TYR A 40 -26.75 -22.94 14.26
N ASN A 41 -25.88 -23.10 13.26
CA ASN A 41 -26.22 -23.01 11.85
C ASN A 41 -25.41 -24.01 11.01
N CYS A 42 -25.94 -24.32 9.83
CA CYS A 42 -25.24 -25.06 8.78
C CYS A 42 -25.10 -24.19 7.53
N TYR A 43 -23.97 -24.33 6.86
CA TYR A 43 -23.64 -23.60 5.64
C TYR A 43 -23.09 -24.58 4.60
N CYS A 44 -23.25 -24.26 3.33
CA CYS A 44 -22.51 -24.95 2.29
C CYS A 44 -21.00 -24.69 2.43
N SER A 45 -20.20 -25.66 2.00
CA SER A 45 -18.76 -25.45 1.83
C SER A 45 -18.46 -24.22 0.98
N GLN A 46 -17.28 -23.66 1.20
CA GLN A 46 -16.81 -22.50 0.44
C GLN A 46 -16.86 -22.75 -1.07
N GLY A 47 -17.30 -21.74 -1.82
CA GLY A 47 -17.47 -21.86 -3.27
C GLY A 47 -18.81 -22.40 -3.73
N TYR A 48 -19.69 -22.86 -2.82
CA TYR A 48 -20.99 -23.43 -3.16
C TYR A 48 -22.14 -22.80 -2.38
N PHE A 49 -23.33 -22.81 -2.97
CA PHE A 49 -24.59 -22.39 -2.37
C PHE A 49 -25.74 -23.30 -2.83
N THR A 50 -26.96 -22.98 -2.38
CA THR A 50 -28.25 -23.74 -2.44
C THR A 50 -28.49 -24.66 -1.25
N GLU A 51 -29.70 -25.22 -1.17
CA GLU A 51 -30.09 -26.21 -0.15
C GLU A 51 -29.23 -27.48 -0.21
N TYR A 52 -28.74 -27.85 -1.40
CA TYR A 52 -27.96 -29.07 -1.62
C TYR A 52 -26.46 -28.81 -1.83
N CYS A 53 -26.01 -27.55 -1.77
CA CYS A 53 -24.61 -27.16 -1.95
C CYS A 53 -24.00 -27.64 -3.28
N ASP A 54 -24.82 -27.70 -4.32
CA ASP A 54 -24.51 -28.26 -5.64
C ASP A 54 -24.23 -27.18 -6.70
N LYS A 55 -24.43 -25.90 -6.38
CA LYS A 55 -24.15 -24.79 -7.30
C LYS A 55 -22.96 -23.97 -6.83
N GLN A 56 -22.03 -23.75 -7.74
CA GLN A 56 -20.90 -22.86 -7.52
C GLN A 56 -21.35 -21.40 -7.36
N CYS A 57 -20.64 -20.62 -6.56
CA CYS A 57 -20.92 -19.20 -6.38
C CYS A 57 -21.04 -18.45 -7.70
N LEU A 58 -21.94 -17.48 -7.74
CA LEU A 58 -22.05 -16.54 -8.85
C LEU A 58 -20.79 -15.66 -8.90
N PRO A 59 -20.43 -15.14 -10.09
CA PRO A 59 -19.35 -14.16 -10.20
C PRO A 59 -19.56 -12.99 -9.23
N GLY A 60 -18.51 -12.61 -8.50
CA GLY A 60 -18.57 -11.60 -7.44
C GLY A 60 -18.79 -12.15 -6.04
N ASP A 61 -19.13 -13.43 -5.89
CA ASP A 61 -19.45 -14.06 -4.60
C ASP A 61 -18.47 -15.20 -4.27
N PHE A 62 -18.18 -15.38 -2.98
CA PHE A 62 -17.26 -16.40 -2.50
C PHE A 62 -17.51 -16.81 -1.05
N GLY A 63 -16.75 -17.81 -0.59
CA GLY A 63 -16.77 -18.29 0.80
C GLY A 63 -17.95 -19.23 1.09
N TYR A 64 -18.14 -19.56 2.36
CA TYR A 64 -19.18 -20.52 2.80
C TYR A 64 -20.58 -20.02 2.45
N GLY A 65 -21.36 -20.85 1.74
CA GLY A 65 -22.68 -20.45 1.26
C GLY A 65 -22.67 -19.24 0.32
N CYS A 66 -21.53 -18.89 -0.27
CA CYS A 66 -21.33 -17.70 -1.09
C CYS A 66 -21.74 -16.38 -0.40
N SER A 67 -21.52 -16.31 0.92
CA SER A 67 -22.00 -15.18 1.74
C SER A 67 -21.10 -13.93 1.68
N GLN A 68 -19.92 -14.02 1.06
CA GLN A 68 -18.95 -12.91 0.97
C GLN A 68 -18.88 -12.38 -0.46
N LYS A 69 -18.52 -11.09 -0.59
CA LYS A 69 -18.50 -10.35 -1.86
C LYS A 69 -17.10 -9.89 -2.26
N CYS A 70 -16.81 -9.92 -3.55
CA CYS A 70 -15.53 -9.51 -4.14
C CYS A 70 -15.51 -8.06 -4.61
N GLU A 71 -16.29 -7.21 -3.95
CA GLU A 71 -16.51 -5.80 -4.29
C GLU A 71 -15.22 -4.99 -4.43
N ASN A 72 -14.15 -5.38 -3.75
CA ASN A 72 -12.86 -4.70 -3.78
C ASN A 72 -11.86 -5.26 -4.80
N CYS A 73 -12.18 -6.39 -5.45
CA CYS A 73 -11.42 -6.91 -6.57
C CYS A 73 -11.78 -6.14 -7.85
N LEU A 74 -10.82 -5.89 -8.73
CA LEU A 74 -11.09 -5.29 -10.03
C LEU A 74 -12.10 -6.14 -10.79
N ASN A 75 -13.15 -5.50 -11.34
CA ASN A 75 -14.28 -6.15 -12.00
C ASN A 75 -15.04 -7.17 -11.14
N GLU A 76 -14.86 -7.15 -9.83
CA GLU A 76 -15.48 -8.10 -8.88
C GLU A 76 -15.07 -9.54 -9.15
N ASP A 77 -13.91 -9.73 -9.76
CA ASP A 77 -13.40 -11.03 -10.17
C ASP A 77 -12.43 -11.61 -9.12
N CYS A 78 -12.84 -12.72 -8.53
CA CYS A 78 -12.12 -13.41 -7.48
C CYS A 78 -12.39 -14.91 -7.51
N ASN A 79 -11.55 -15.64 -6.79
CA ASN A 79 -11.73 -17.06 -6.58
C ASN A 79 -12.93 -17.35 -5.65
N ILE A 80 -13.87 -18.19 -6.09
CA ILE A 80 -15.10 -18.51 -5.36
C ILE A 80 -14.87 -19.21 -4.01
N TYR A 81 -13.72 -19.87 -3.82
CA TYR A 81 -13.39 -20.56 -2.57
C TYR A 81 -12.73 -19.60 -1.58
N THR A 82 -11.70 -18.89 -2.05
CA THR A 82 -10.77 -18.16 -1.16
C THR A 82 -11.03 -16.65 -1.10
N GLY A 83 -11.70 -16.09 -2.09
CA GLY A 83 -11.84 -14.64 -2.28
C GLY A 83 -10.57 -13.93 -2.73
N LEU A 84 -9.55 -14.69 -3.16
CA LEU A 84 -8.35 -14.13 -3.76
C LEU A 84 -8.73 -13.43 -5.07
N CYS A 85 -8.38 -12.15 -5.22
CA CYS A 85 -8.67 -11.43 -6.46
C CYS A 85 -7.82 -12.00 -7.59
N ASN A 86 -8.46 -12.36 -8.72
CA ASN A 86 -7.77 -13.00 -9.85
C ASN A 86 -6.84 -12.03 -10.61
N SER A 87 -7.02 -10.72 -10.39
CA SER A 87 -6.21 -9.67 -11.01
C SER A 87 -5.58 -8.75 -9.96
N GLN A 88 -6.27 -7.66 -9.58
CA GLN A 88 -5.77 -6.64 -8.66
C GLN A 88 -6.91 -6.01 -7.87
N CYS A 89 -6.57 -5.21 -6.86
CA CYS A 89 -7.56 -4.41 -6.13
C CYS A 89 -8.13 -3.28 -7.00
N LYS A 90 -9.39 -2.91 -6.77
CA LYS A 90 -9.95 -1.66 -7.30
C LYS A 90 -9.12 -0.48 -6.78
N LYS A 91 -8.81 0.48 -7.64
CA LYS A 91 -8.22 1.75 -7.20
C LYS A 91 -9.30 2.60 -6.54
N GLN A 92 -9.09 3.01 -5.30
CA GLN A 92 -9.99 3.95 -4.63
C GLN A 92 -9.58 5.38 -4.98
N THR A 93 -10.38 6.08 -5.79
CA THR A 93 -10.13 7.49 -6.13
C THR A 93 -10.46 8.39 -4.94
N ASN A 94 -9.59 9.36 -4.65
CA ASN A 94 -9.74 10.29 -3.53
C ASN A 94 -9.86 9.61 -2.14
N SER A 95 -9.38 8.38 -2.00
CA SER A 95 -9.35 7.68 -0.72
C SER A 95 -8.04 7.93 0.00
N LYS A 96 -8.13 8.19 1.30
CA LYS A 96 -6.98 8.20 2.21
C LYS A 96 -6.39 6.80 2.42
N TYR A 97 -7.04 5.75 1.92
CA TYR A 97 -6.67 4.36 2.16
C TYR A 97 -6.41 3.61 0.86
N GLN A 98 -5.44 2.71 0.89
CA GLN A 98 -5.08 1.82 -0.21
C GLN A 98 -5.33 0.37 0.19
N LEU A 99 -6.04 -0.37 -0.66
CA LEU A 99 -6.36 -1.77 -0.44
C LEU A 99 -5.11 -2.65 -0.55
N ILE A 100 -5.01 -3.67 0.31
CA ILE A 100 -3.88 -4.59 0.37
C ILE A 100 -4.18 -5.84 -0.48
N PRO A 101 -3.41 -6.11 -1.55
CA PRO A 101 -3.50 -7.36 -2.30
C PRO A 101 -3.07 -8.58 -1.46
N PRO A 102 -3.45 -9.82 -1.85
CA PRO A 102 -4.23 -10.17 -3.03
C PRO A 102 -5.75 -10.25 -2.76
N TYR A 103 -6.17 -10.16 -1.50
CA TYR A 103 -7.59 -10.28 -1.11
C TYR A 103 -8.35 -8.96 -1.14
N CYS A 104 -7.65 -7.81 -1.06
CA CYS A 104 -8.26 -6.48 -1.11
C CYS A 104 -9.35 -6.27 -0.04
N ARG A 105 -9.23 -6.95 1.11
CA ARG A 105 -10.14 -6.81 2.26
C ARG A 105 -9.61 -5.88 3.33
N ASP A 106 -8.28 -5.82 3.43
CA ASP A 106 -7.58 -4.91 4.31
C ASP A 106 -7.14 -3.66 3.56
N ALA A 107 -6.95 -2.57 4.30
CA ALA A 107 -6.46 -1.32 3.76
C ALA A 107 -5.40 -0.72 4.69
N VAL A 108 -4.47 0.03 4.11
CA VAL A 108 -3.52 0.87 4.84
C VAL A 108 -3.76 2.33 4.50
N GLU A 109 -3.51 3.20 5.46
CA GLU A 109 -3.52 4.64 5.18
C GLU A 109 -2.40 4.99 4.18
N SER A 110 -2.78 5.76 3.17
CA SER A 110 -1.91 6.38 2.17
C SER A 110 -1.25 7.61 2.77
N PRO A 111 0.09 7.64 2.88
CA PRO A 111 0.79 8.80 3.42
C PRO A 111 0.62 10.04 2.53
N GLU A 112 0.26 11.16 3.15
CA GLU A 112 0.26 12.46 2.47
C GLU A 112 1.67 13.06 2.53
N LEU A 113 2.33 13.14 1.37
CA LEU A 113 3.71 13.61 1.27
C LEU A 113 3.81 15.11 1.46
N GLN A 114 4.65 15.50 2.41
CA GLN A 114 5.14 16.86 2.61
C GLN A 114 6.61 16.93 2.21
N TYR A 115 7.06 18.15 1.93
CA TYR A 115 8.40 18.39 1.43
C TYR A 115 8.89 19.76 1.87
N ASP A 116 10.20 19.84 2.07
CA ASP A 116 10.91 21.08 2.36
C ASP A 116 12.31 21.02 1.77
N GLN A 117 12.81 22.19 1.39
CA GLN A 117 14.10 22.31 0.75
C GLN A 117 15.12 22.76 1.79
N ILE A 118 16.06 21.87 2.14
CA ILE A 118 17.09 22.15 3.15
C ILE A 118 18.13 23.11 2.57
N ASP A 119 18.53 22.87 1.32
CA ASP A 119 19.44 23.72 0.56
C ASP A 119 19.15 23.63 -0.95
N GLU A 120 19.91 24.34 -1.79
CA GLU A 120 19.68 24.40 -3.25
C GLU A 120 19.72 23.05 -3.99
N THR A 121 20.29 22.03 -3.36
CA THR A 121 20.54 20.70 -3.92
C THR A 121 20.02 19.57 -3.03
N THR A 122 19.40 19.90 -1.90
CA THR A 122 18.90 18.92 -0.93
C THR A 122 17.41 19.09 -0.70
N LEU A 123 16.67 18.03 -1.03
CA LEU A 123 15.23 17.92 -0.79
C LEU A 123 14.98 16.95 0.35
N ARG A 124 14.25 17.38 1.38
CA ARG A 124 13.68 16.49 2.38
C ARG A 124 12.22 16.23 2.03
N ILE A 125 11.85 14.96 2.12
CA ILE A 125 10.49 14.47 1.91
C ILE A 125 10.08 13.76 3.18
N TYR A 126 8.90 14.08 3.69
CA TYR A 126 8.43 13.55 4.96
C TYR A 126 6.91 13.44 5.01
N PHE A 127 6.41 12.71 6.00
CA PHE A 127 5.00 12.68 6.36
C PHE A 127 4.84 12.38 7.86
N PRO A 128 3.74 12.83 8.50
CA PRO A 128 3.46 12.50 9.89
C PRO A 128 3.45 10.99 10.13
N LYS A 129 4.01 10.54 11.24
CA LYS A 129 3.97 9.12 11.60
C LYS A 129 2.51 8.67 11.70
N ILE A 130 2.18 7.64 10.93
CA ILE A 130 0.88 6.99 10.97
C ILE A 130 0.98 5.83 11.95
N ASP A 131 0.11 5.83 12.96
CA ASP A 131 -0.03 4.70 13.86
C ASP A 131 -0.99 3.68 13.24
N HIS A 132 -0.54 2.44 13.14
CA HIS A 132 -1.38 1.33 12.67
C HIS A 132 -1.71 0.48 13.88
N ASP A 133 -2.84 -0.24 13.89
CA ASP A 133 -3.31 -1.09 15.02
C ASP A 133 -2.41 -2.32 15.31
N ASN A 134 -1.10 -2.25 15.04
CA ASN A 134 -0.11 -3.32 15.09
C ASN A 134 -0.45 -4.55 14.24
N LYS A 135 -1.49 -4.48 13.41
CA LYS A 135 -1.90 -5.53 12.46
C LYS A 135 -0.86 -5.77 11.38
N PHE A 136 -0.08 -4.74 11.04
CA PHE A 136 0.91 -4.78 9.97
C PHE A 136 2.23 -4.18 10.44
N ASN A 137 3.34 -4.79 10.02
CA ASN A 137 4.65 -4.17 10.06
C ASN A 137 4.92 -3.49 8.71
N ILE A 138 4.95 -2.16 8.72
CA ILE A 138 5.08 -1.35 7.51
C ILE A 138 6.43 -0.63 7.52
N THR A 139 7.22 -0.85 6.46
CA THR A 139 8.41 -0.06 6.15
C THR A 139 8.14 0.83 4.96
N TYR A 140 8.57 2.08 5.03
CA TYR A 140 8.36 3.06 3.97
C TYR A 140 9.62 3.27 3.15
N GLU A 141 9.49 3.37 1.83
CA GLU A 141 10.56 3.71 0.90
C GLU A 141 10.16 4.87 0.00
N PHE A 142 10.99 5.89 -0.09
CA PHE A 142 10.78 7.03 -0.96
C PHE A 142 11.58 6.86 -2.26
N GLU A 143 11.00 7.32 -3.35
CA GLU A 143 11.65 7.36 -4.67
C GLU A 143 11.41 8.74 -5.29
N ILE A 144 12.45 9.32 -5.87
CA ILE A 144 12.31 10.50 -6.72
C ILE A 144 12.68 10.16 -8.17
N GLN A 145 12.09 10.89 -9.11
CA GLN A 145 12.42 10.80 -10.52
C GLN A 145 12.47 12.19 -11.16
N VAL A 146 13.33 12.34 -12.16
CA VAL A 146 13.42 13.54 -13.01
C VAL A 146 13.51 13.11 -14.46
N ASN A 147 12.68 13.67 -15.34
CA ASN A 147 12.64 13.31 -16.76
C ASN A 147 12.60 11.78 -16.98
N GLN A 148 11.79 11.06 -16.20
CA GLN A 148 11.68 9.59 -16.19
C GLN A 148 12.90 8.80 -15.70
N VAL A 149 13.99 9.47 -15.33
CA VAL A 149 15.14 8.84 -14.67
C VAL A 149 14.84 8.66 -13.19
N LYS A 150 14.76 7.40 -12.76
CA LYS A 150 14.54 7.03 -11.36
C LYS A 150 15.83 7.09 -10.55
N TRP A 151 15.72 7.65 -9.36
CA TRP A 151 16.79 7.60 -8.36
C TRP A 151 16.64 6.36 -7.47
N PRO A 152 17.72 5.91 -6.80
CA PRO A 152 17.64 4.81 -5.86
C PRO A 152 16.60 5.07 -4.77
N LYS A 153 15.77 4.06 -4.49
CA LYS A 153 14.82 4.12 -3.37
C LYS A 153 15.58 4.30 -2.06
N ARG A 154 15.07 5.15 -1.17
CA ARG A 154 15.61 5.37 0.18
C ARG A 154 14.59 4.94 1.23
N LYS A 155 15.02 4.14 2.20
CA LYS A 155 14.18 3.79 3.34
C LYS A 155 13.91 5.02 4.17
N ALA A 156 12.70 5.10 4.72
CA ALA A 156 12.34 6.15 5.66
C ALA A 156 13.12 6.01 6.97
N GLU A 157 13.59 7.14 7.46
CA GLU A 157 14.11 7.31 8.82
C GLU A 157 12.99 7.86 9.71
N ILE A 158 13.11 7.64 11.03
CA ILE A 158 12.19 8.19 12.02
C ILE A 158 12.84 9.43 12.62
N GLY A 159 12.14 10.54 12.59
CA GLY A 159 12.57 11.80 13.20
C GLY A 159 11.40 12.55 13.81
N VAL A 160 11.60 13.84 14.03
CA VAL A 160 10.55 14.77 14.47
C VAL A 160 10.48 15.97 13.54
N ASP A 161 9.29 16.54 13.38
CA ASP A 161 9.10 17.83 12.72
C ASP A 161 9.40 19.00 13.67
N ASN A 162 9.15 20.23 13.20
CA ASN A 162 9.39 21.45 13.98
C ASN A 162 8.48 21.57 15.22
N ASP A 163 7.36 20.85 15.25
CA ASP A 163 6.42 20.80 16.37
C ASP A 163 6.69 19.59 17.29
N GLU A 164 7.89 18.98 17.18
CA GLU A 164 8.31 17.76 17.90
C GLU A 164 7.42 16.53 17.63
N ARG A 165 6.66 16.52 16.53
CA ARG A 165 5.80 15.38 16.17
C ARG A 165 6.60 14.34 15.40
N PRO A 166 6.40 13.04 15.68
CA PRO A 166 7.13 11.99 14.98
C PRO A 166 6.77 11.99 13.49
N ILE A 167 7.80 11.93 12.65
CA ILE A 167 7.67 11.86 11.19
C ILE A 167 8.50 10.72 10.63
N TYR A 168 8.07 10.22 9.48
CA TYR A 168 8.92 9.44 8.59
C TYR A 168 9.50 10.37 7.53
N PHE A 169 10.81 10.32 7.30
CA PHE A 169 11.45 11.21 6.34
C PHE A 169 12.64 10.57 5.61
N THR A 170 13.07 11.22 4.54
CA THR A 170 14.38 11.00 3.91
C THR A 170 14.86 12.29 3.27
N SER A 171 16.17 12.40 3.04
CA SER A 171 16.77 13.46 2.24
C SER A 171 17.43 12.93 0.97
N PHE A 172 17.23 13.66 -0.13
CA PHE A 172 17.89 13.45 -1.41
C PHE A 172 18.82 14.64 -1.68
N ASN A 173 20.12 14.36 -1.72
CA ASN A 173 21.17 15.37 -1.85
C ASN A 173 21.72 15.36 -3.29
N ASN A 174 22.53 16.38 -3.64
CA ASN A 174 23.15 16.53 -4.96
C ASN A 174 22.15 16.60 -6.12
N LEU A 175 20.98 17.20 -5.88
CA LEU A 175 19.97 17.43 -6.91
C LEU A 175 20.39 18.57 -7.84
N LYS A 176 19.95 18.48 -9.10
CA LYS A 176 20.20 19.49 -10.13
C LYS A 176 19.30 20.69 -9.89
N ARG A 177 19.90 21.87 -9.88
CA ARG A 177 19.19 23.15 -9.74
C ARG A 177 18.20 23.36 -10.90
N GLY A 178 17.06 23.96 -10.59
CA GLY A 178 16.02 24.32 -11.56
C GLY A 178 15.26 23.13 -12.18
N MET A 179 15.51 21.91 -11.71
CA MET A 179 14.79 20.72 -12.17
C MET A 179 13.55 20.47 -11.32
N LYS A 180 12.48 19.99 -11.97
CA LYS A 180 11.28 19.49 -11.29
C LYS A 180 11.42 17.98 -11.11
N TYR A 181 11.46 17.54 -9.86
CA TYR A 181 11.41 16.13 -9.52
C TYR A 181 9.97 15.73 -9.23
N ASN A 182 9.65 14.45 -9.42
CA ASN A 182 8.45 13.83 -8.90
C ASN A 182 8.86 12.85 -7.80
N ALA A 183 8.09 12.79 -6.72
CA ALA A 183 8.31 11.91 -5.59
C ALA A 183 7.15 10.93 -5.43
N ARG A 184 7.46 9.71 -5.01
CA ARG A 184 6.46 8.74 -4.55
C ARG A 184 6.97 8.05 -3.30
N ILE A 185 6.03 7.45 -2.58
CA ILE A 185 6.28 6.59 -1.43
C ILE A 185 5.74 5.20 -1.70
N SER A 186 6.53 4.19 -1.38
CA SER A 186 6.17 2.78 -1.41
C SER A 186 6.03 2.27 0.03
N GLN A 187 4.95 1.56 0.30
CA GLN A 187 4.71 0.87 1.57
C GLN A 187 5.08 -0.61 1.40
N ARG A 188 6.02 -1.10 2.21
CA ARG A 188 6.38 -2.52 2.31
C ARG A 188 5.72 -3.11 3.53
N ILE A 189 4.77 -4.00 3.33
CA ILE A 189 3.88 -4.52 4.36
C ILE A 189 4.21 -5.98 4.63
N LYS A 190 4.31 -6.33 5.92
CA LYS A 190 4.34 -7.70 6.44
C LYS A 190 3.21 -7.88 7.44
N TYR A 191 2.46 -8.99 7.38
CA TYR A 191 1.41 -9.28 8.37
C TYR A 191 2.03 -9.69 9.71
N ASN A 192 3.20 -10.33 9.68
CA ASN A 192 3.98 -10.68 10.86
C ASN A 192 5.48 -10.41 10.62
N SER A 193 6.24 -10.10 11.68
CA SER A 193 7.71 -9.93 11.60
C SER A 193 8.43 -11.15 11.02
N ASN A 194 7.84 -12.34 11.14
CA ASN A 194 8.40 -13.59 10.66
C ASN A 194 8.01 -13.93 9.21
N ASP A 195 7.15 -13.13 8.58
CA ASP A 195 6.74 -13.37 7.20
C ASP A 195 7.90 -13.10 6.24
N LYS A 196 8.14 -14.08 5.36
CA LYS A 196 9.16 -13.97 4.31
C LYS A 196 8.67 -13.17 3.10
N GLN A 197 7.36 -13.02 2.94
CA GLN A 197 6.75 -12.36 1.80
C GLN A 197 6.38 -10.93 2.16
N GLU A 198 6.85 -9.98 1.36
CA GLU A 198 6.53 -8.55 1.48
C GLU A 198 5.54 -8.17 0.40
N ILE A 199 4.49 -7.45 0.78
CA ILE A 199 3.59 -6.79 -0.17
C ILE A 199 4.09 -5.37 -0.36
N ILE A 200 4.29 -4.98 -1.62
CA ILE A 200 4.73 -3.63 -1.96
C ILE A 200 3.55 -2.90 -2.57
N ILE A 201 3.12 -1.82 -1.93
CA ILE A 201 2.11 -0.91 -2.44
C ILE A 201 2.81 0.40 -2.82
N ASP A 202 2.81 0.72 -4.11
CA ASP A 202 3.37 1.97 -4.62
C ASP A 202 2.29 3.05 -4.61
N GLY A 203 2.55 4.15 -3.92
CA GLY A 203 1.74 5.36 -4.02
C GLY A 203 1.93 6.08 -5.37
N ASP A 204 1.03 7.01 -5.64
CA ASP A 204 1.10 7.83 -6.85
C ASP A 204 2.26 8.82 -6.78
N PHE A 205 2.75 9.21 -7.96
CA PHE A 205 3.74 10.28 -8.06
C PHE A 205 3.08 11.63 -7.78
N SER A 206 3.62 12.32 -6.79
CA SER A 206 3.36 13.74 -6.54
C SER A 206 4.53 14.58 -7.06
N THR A 207 4.29 15.81 -7.50
CA THR A 207 5.36 16.74 -7.82
C THR A 207 5.60 17.64 -6.60
N PRO A 208 6.73 17.51 -5.88
CA PRO A 208 7.08 18.48 -4.86
C PRO A 208 7.12 19.88 -5.48
N LYS A 209 6.42 20.85 -4.89
CA LYS A 209 6.55 22.25 -5.31
C LYS A 209 7.90 22.77 -4.83
N PHE A 210 8.87 22.82 -5.73
CA PHE A 210 10.11 23.55 -5.51
C PHE A 210 9.80 25.04 -5.48
N MET A 211 9.79 25.64 -4.29
CA MET A 211 9.96 27.08 -4.18
C MET A 211 11.45 27.35 -4.27
N CYS A 212 11.87 28.17 -5.24
CA CYS A 212 13.23 28.68 -5.24
C CYS A 212 13.53 29.24 -3.85
N ILE A 213 14.57 28.72 -3.18
CA ILE A 213 15.03 29.31 -1.93
C ILE A 213 15.48 30.73 -2.28
N TRP A 214 14.80 31.72 -1.73
CA TRP A 214 15.24 33.10 -1.81
C TRP A 214 16.58 33.20 -1.08
N THR A 215 17.64 33.56 -1.80
CA THR A 215 18.94 33.88 -1.22
C THR A 215 19.16 35.38 -1.31
N GLU A 216 19.59 36.01 -0.21
CA GLU A 216 20.07 37.40 -0.21
C GLU A 216 21.53 37.50 -0.65
N ARG A 217 22.22 36.35 -0.81
CA ARG A 217 23.64 36.27 -1.17
C ARG A 217 23.82 36.14 -2.67
N PHE A 218 23.58 37.22 -3.39
CA PHE A 218 23.80 37.29 -4.83
C PHE A 218 24.41 38.63 -5.25
N VAL A 219 25.19 38.59 -6.31
CA VAL A 219 25.72 39.76 -7.02
C VAL A 219 24.94 39.89 -8.31
N ILE A 220 24.40 41.08 -8.53
CA ILE A 220 23.81 41.46 -9.82
C ILE A 220 24.86 42.22 -10.61
N GLU A 221 25.25 41.70 -11.77
CA GLU A 221 26.06 42.40 -12.76
C GLU A 221 25.14 42.90 -13.87
N LEU A 222 24.95 44.21 -13.92
CA LEU A 222 24.20 44.90 -14.98
C LEU A 222 25.14 45.31 -16.11
N GLN A 223 24.82 44.90 -17.33
CA GLN A 223 25.38 45.41 -18.58
C GLN A 223 24.24 45.95 -19.45
N ASP A 224 24.54 46.75 -20.48
CA ASP A 224 23.56 47.54 -21.27
C ASP A 224 22.23 46.84 -21.59
N LYS A 225 22.25 45.53 -21.89
CA LYS A 225 21.04 44.70 -22.11
C LYS A 225 21.02 43.37 -21.36
N ASN A 226 22.02 43.10 -20.51
CA ASN A 226 22.17 41.81 -19.84
C ASN A 226 22.14 41.99 -18.32
N LEU A 227 21.31 41.19 -17.65
CA LEU A 227 21.30 41.03 -16.21
C LEU A 227 21.93 39.68 -15.89
N THR A 228 23.10 39.67 -15.26
CA THR A 228 23.72 38.43 -14.77
C THR A 228 23.56 38.37 -13.25
N VAL A 229 22.93 37.31 -12.75
CA VAL A 229 22.79 37.07 -11.30
C VAL A 229 23.74 35.95 -10.93
N LYS A 230 24.72 36.25 -10.07
CA LYS A 230 25.68 35.28 -9.53
C LYS A 230 25.38 35.06 -8.05
N LYS A 231 25.34 33.83 -7.58
CA LYS A 231 25.25 33.54 -6.16
C LYS A 231 26.63 33.71 -5.52
N ILE A 232 26.69 34.30 -4.32
CA ILE A 232 27.91 34.32 -3.50
C ILE A 232 27.94 33.00 -2.75
N ASP A 233 28.82 32.08 -3.14
CA ASP A 233 29.10 30.86 -2.38
C ASP A 233 30.11 31.22 -1.28
N ASP A 234 29.92 30.69 -0.07
CA ASP A 234 30.90 30.86 1.02
C ASP A 234 32.20 30.16 0.58
N GLU A 235 33.22 30.94 0.24
CA GLU A 235 34.58 30.43 0.19
C GLU A 235 34.90 29.83 1.56
N VAL A 236 35.14 28.52 1.56
CA VAL A 236 35.69 27.78 2.70
C VAL A 236 36.88 28.57 3.21
N SER A 237 36.71 29.12 4.42
CA SER A 237 37.77 29.85 5.11
C SER A 237 38.92 28.89 5.35
N ASN A 238 40.12 29.32 4.94
CA ASN A 238 41.43 28.69 5.22
C ASN A 238 41.58 28.17 6.65
#